data_AF-A0A223D626-F1
#
_entry.id   AF-A0A223D626-F1
#
_cell.length_a   1.000
_cell.length_b   1.000
_cell.length_c   1.000
_cell.angle_alpha   90.00
_cell.angle_beta   90.00
_cell.angle_gamma   90.00
#
_symmetry.space_group_name_H-M   'P 1'
#
loop_
_entity.id
_entity.type
_entity.pdbx_description
1 polymer ?
#
loop_
_entity_poly.entity_id
_entity_poly.type
_entity_poly.pdbx_seq_one_letter_code
_entity_poly.pdbx_strand_id
1 'polypeptide(L)'
;MAKRKYLLLAVLLVLLQFTPIMQQAEVRLTATVYMVVKHHDKQLEYKGMEFDPHFGEYMVTYQNENGQNVSLSIRSKHFPFAIIYDPLDQPMQEEVFSNKGGSQP
;
A
#
# COMPACT_ATOMS: atom_id res chain seq x y z
N MET A 1 43.11 -9.78 -0.60
CA MET A 1 42.23 -9.54 -1.78
C MET A 1 40.77 -9.94 -1.55
N ALA A 2 40.46 -11.12 -0.98
CA ALA A 2 39.06 -11.56 -0.75
C ALA A 2 38.23 -10.60 0.12
N LYS A 3 38.79 -10.07 1.22
CA LYS A 3 38.11 -9.09 2.10
C LYS A 3 37.62 -7.85 1.36
N ARG A 4 38.41 -7.32 0.41
CA ARG A 4 38.03 -6.17 -0.42
C ARG A 4 36.89 -6.53 -1.39
N LYS A 5 36.86 -7.76 -1.90
CA LYS A 5 35.77 -8.26 -2.76
C LYS A 5 34.45 -8.39 -1.99
N TYR A 6 34.48 -8.92 -0.76
CA TYR A 6 33.27 -8.99 0.08
C TYR A 6 32.78 -7.63 0.53
N LEU A 7 33.68 -6.69 0.83
CA LEU A 7 33.31 -5.33 1.17
C LEU A 7 32.66 -4.61 -0.02
N LEU A 8 33.20 -4.76 -1.23
CA LEU A 8 32.58 -4.24 -2.45
C LEU A 8 31.23 -4.89 -2.73
N LEU A 9 31.09 -6.19 -2.50
CA LEU A 9 29.82 -6.91 -2.65
C LEU A 9 28.77 -6.40 -1.63
N ALA A 10 29.17 -6.20 -0.38
CA ALA A 10 28.28 -5.67 0.65
C ALA A 10 27.80 -4.25 0.31
N VAL A 11 28.71 -3.38 -0.14
CA VAL A 11 28.35 -2.02 -0.60
C VAL A 11 27.41 -2.09 -1.80
N LEU A 12 27.66 -2.98 -2.77
CA LEU A 12 26.79 -3.15 -3.92
C LEU A 12 25.37 -3.59 -3.51
N LEU A 13 25.25 -4.55 -2.59
CA LEU A 13 23.96 -5.01 -2.07
C LEU A 13 23.21 -3.89 -1.34
N VAL A 14 23.92 -3.08 -0.54
CA VAL A 14 23.34 -1.92 0.15
C VAL A 14 22.84 -0.89 -0.86
N LEU A 15 23.61 -0.58 -1.90
CA LEU A 15 23.21 0.36 -2.93
C LEU A 15 21.97 -0.11 -3.71
N LEU A 16 21.84 -1.43 -3.93
CA LEU A 16 20.67 -2.03 -4.58
C LEU A 16 19.36 -1.74 -3.83
N GLN A 17 19.39 -1.63 -2.50
CA GLN A 17 18.20 -1.32 -1.68
C GLN A 17 17.61 0.07 -1.98
N PHE A 18 18.42 1.02 -2.44
CA PHE A 18 17.97 2.40 -2.71
C PHE A 18 17.40 2.59 -4.13
N THR A 19 17.27 1.51 -4.90
CA THR A 19 16.67 1.60 -6.23
C THR A 19 15.15 1.69 -6.15
N PRO A 20 14.47 2.42 -7.05
CA PRO A 20 13.00 2.50 -7.08
C PRO A 20 12.33 1.13 -7.17
N ILE A 21 12.98 0.18 -7.84
CA ILE A 21 12.48 -1.19 -7.99
C ILE A 21 12.39 -1.90 -6.63
N MET A 22 13.43 -1.78 -5.79
CA MET A 22 13.41 -2.37 -4.45
C MET A 22 12.38 -1.70 -3.56
N GLN A 23 12.26 -0.37 -3.62
CA GLN A 23 11.22 0.36 -2.88
C GLN A 23 9.81 -0.12 -3.27
N GLN A 24 9.55 -0.29 -4.56
CA GLN A 24 8.25 -0.79 -5.03
C GLN A 24 7.98 -2.23 -4.56
N ALA A 25 8.99 -3.09 -4.60
CA ALA A 25 8.88 -4.46 -4.10
C ALA A 25 8.58 -4.50 -2.59
N GLU A 26 9.24 -3.65 -1.80
CA GLU A 26 9.03 -3.54 -0.36
C GLU A 26 7.64 -3.00 -0.01
N VAL A 27 7.17 -1.97 -0.72
CA VAL A 27 5.81 -1.44 -0.59
C VAL A 27 4.78 -2.53 -0.87
N ARG A 28 4.94 -3.24 -1.98
CA ARG A 28 4.03 -4.32 -2.36
C ARG A 28 4.02 -5.44 -1.33
N LEU A 29 5.20 -5.85 -0.85
CA LEU A 29 5.31 -6.88 0.18
C LEU A 29 4.63 -6.44 1.47
N THR A 30 4.90 -5.22 1.93
CA THR A 30 4.30 -4.62 3.13
C THR A 30 2.78 -4.57 3.01
N ALA A 31 2.26 -4.05 1.89
CA ALA A 31 0.84 -4.00 1.60
C ALA A 31 0.20 -5.39 1.62
N THR A 32 0.83 -6.35 0.93
CA THR A 32 0.31 -7.72 0.82
C THR A 32 0.26 -8.41 2.18
N VAL A 33 1.35 -8.34 2.95
CA VAL A 33 1.40 -8.91 4.30
C VAL A 33 0.35 -8.25 5.19
N TYR A 34 0.25 -6.93 5.16
CA TYR A 34 -0.74 -6.20 5.96
C TYR A 34 -2.18 -6.59 5.61
N MET A 35 -2.54 -6.63 4.31
CA MET A 35 -3.89 -7.03 3.90
C MET A 35 -4.20 -8.48 4.24
N VAL A 36 -3.26 -9.39 4.04
CA VAL A 36 -3.44 -10.81 4.39
C VAL A 36 -3.57 -11.01 5.89
N VAL A 37 -2.85 -10.24 6.72
CA VAL A 37 -2.93 -10.38 8.18
C VAL A 37 -4.18 -9.72 8.74
N LYS A 38 -4.48 -8.49 8.30
CA LYS A 38 -5.56 -7.67 8.89
C LYS A 38 -6.92 -7.93 8.28
N HIS A 39 -6.97 -8.20 6.98
CA HIS A 39 -8.18 -8.36 6.17
C HIS A 39 -8.25 -9.74 5.53
N HIS A 40 -7.75 -10.77 6.24
CA HIS A 40 -7.67 -12.16 5.77
C HIS A 40 -9.02 -12.76 5.32
N ASP A 41 -10.12 -12.23 5.87
CA ASP A 41 -11.51 -12.62 5.61
C ASP A 41 -12.06 -11.99 4.31
N LYS A 42 -11.38 -10.98 3.76
CA LYS A 42 -11.79 -10.30 2.54
C LYS A 42 -10.98 -10.83 1.36
N GLN A 43 -11.65 -11.30 0.30
CA GLN A 43 -10.96 -11.64 -0.94
C GLN A 43 -10.57 -10.35 -1.68
N LEU A 44 -9.30 -10.00 -1.56
CA LEU A 44 -8.74 -8.77 -2.11
C LEU A 44 -7.65 -9.12 -3.13
N GLU A 45 -7.85 -8.67 -4.36
CA GLU A 45 -6.92 -8.89 -5.46
C GLU A 45 -6.08 -7.64 -5.70
N TYR A 46 -4.76 -7.77 -5.69
CA TYR A 46 -3.85 -6.67 -6.01
C TYR A 46 -4.04 -6.20 -7.45
N LYS A 47 -4.26 -4.90 -7.67
CA LYS A 47 -4.40 -4.31 -9.01
C LYS A 47 -3.22 -3.45 -9.43
N GLY A 48 -2.59 -2.75 -8.50
CA GLY A 48 -1.48 -1.89 -8.86
C GLY A 48 -0.99 -1.02 -7.73
N MET A 49 0.03 -0.24 -8.04
CA MET A 49 0.57 0.76 -7.13
C MET A 49 0.99 2.00 -7.90
N GLU A 50 0.82 3.16 -7.27
CA GLU A 50 1.22 4.46 -7.80
C GLU A 50 1.91 5.27 -6.72
N PHE A 51 2.92 6.04 -7.09
CA PHE A 51 3.58 6.96 -6.16
C PHE A 51 2.95 8.35 -6.29
N ASP A 52 2.41 8.88 -5.20
CA ASP A 52 1.96 10.26 -5.12
C ASP A 52 3.09 11.16 -4.59
N PRO A 53 3.69 12.01 -5.44
CA PRO A 53 4.78 12.89 -5.03
C PRO A 53 4.34 14.01 -4.08
N HIS A 54 3.05 14.38 -4.04
CA HIS A 54 2.56 15.46 -3.17
C HIS A 54 2.64 15.06 -1.70
N PHE A 55 2.33 13.80 -1.41
CA PHE A 55 2.36 13.26 -0.04
C PHE A 55 3.62 12.43 0.24
N GLY A 56 4.35 12.01 -0.79
CA GLY A 56 5.50 11.11 -0.65
C GLY A 56 5.08 9.72 -0.23
N GLU A 57 3.97 9.25 -0.79
CA GLU A 57 3.27 8.02 -0.39
C GLU A 57 3.02 7.15 -1.61
N TYR A 58 3.06 5.84 -1.42
CA TYR A 58 2.57 4.89 -2.40
C TYR A 58 1.11 4.60 -2.11
N MET A 59 0.27 4.75 -3.13
CA MET A 59 -1.09 4.22 -3.14
C MET A 59 -1.04 2.79 -3.67
N VAL A 60 -1.48 1.82 -2.87
CA VAL A 60 -1.58 0.42 -3.31
C VAL A 60 -3.06 0.05 -3.43
N THR A 61 -3.47 -0.31 -4.64
CA THR A 61 -4.87 -0.58 -4.97
C THR A 61 -5.15 -2.07 -5.01
N TYR A 62 -6.19 -2.47 -4.29
CA TYR A 62 -6.79 -3.79 -4.30
C TYR A 62 -8.22 -3.70 -4.84
N GLN A 63 -8.74 -4.80 -5.37
CA GLN A 63 -10.13 -4.94 -5.75
C GLN A 63 -10.79 -6.02 -4.89
N ASN A 64 -12.01 -5.74 -4.40
CA ASN A 64 -12.81 -6.73 -3.69
C ASN A 64 -13.67 -7.59 -4.65
N GLU A 65 -14.35 -8.59 -4.12
CA GLU A 65 -15.26 -9.47 -4.88
C GLU A 65 -16.37 -8.72 -5.63
N ASN A 66 -16.81 -7.58 -5.10
CA ASN A 66 -17.85 -6.73 -5.70
C ASN A 66 -17.30 -5.83 -6.83
N GLY A 67 -16.02 -5.98 -7.18
CA GLY A 67 -15.35 -5.17 -8.20
C GLY A 67 -14.97 -3.76 -7.73
N GLN A 68 -15.18 -3.42 -6.46
CA GLN A 68 -14.85 -2.10 -5.91
C GLN A 68 -13.35 -2.04 -5.58
N ASN A 69 -12.73 -0.91 -5.96
CA ASN A 69 -11.34 -0.65 -5.68
C ASN A 69 -11.16 -0.02 -4.29
N VAL A 70 -10.12 -0.45 -3.61
CA VAL A 70 -9.73 -0.01 -2.27
C VAL A 70 -8.24 0.32 -2.30
N SER A 71 -7.86 1.54 -1.93
CA SER A 71 -6.47 1.98 -1.97
C SER A 71 -5.92 2.24 -0.58
N LEU A 72 -4.79 1.62 -0.27
CA LEU A 72 -4.00 1.87 0.95
C LEU A 72 -2.98 2.98 0.67
N SER A 73 -2.77 3.85 1.66
CA SER A 73 -1.67 4.81 1.62
C SER A 73 -0.50 4.31 2.45
N ILE A 74 0.67 4.20 1.84
CA ILE A 74 1.90 3.68 2.47
C ILE A 74 2.99 4.72 2.34
N ARG A 75 3.53 5.18 3.48
CA ARG A 75 4.61 6.18 3.46
C ARG A 75 5.97 5.54 3.33
N SER A 76 6.74 6.04 2.36
CA SER A 76 8.05 5.50 1.96
C SER A 76 9.26 6.18 2.62
N LYS A 77 9.04 7.11 3.56
CA LYS A 77 10.12 8.01 3.99
C LYS A 77 11.25 7.31 4.76
N HIS A 78 10.95 6.29 5.57
CA HIS A 78 11.95 5.57 6.35
C HIS A 78 11.53 4.12 6.52
N PHE A 79 12.51 3.22 6.54
CA PHE A 79 12.27 1.82 6.91
C PHE A 79 11.95 1.71 8.41
N PRO A 80 10.97 0.86 8.80
CA PRO A 80 10.05 0.11 7.95
C PRO A 80 8.94 0.99 7.35
N PHE A 81 8.45 0.62 6.17
CA PHE A 81 7.29 1.26 5.55
C PHE A 81 6.08 1.16 6.48
N ALA A 82 5.33 2.26 6.61
CA ALA A 82 4.16 2.33 7.47
C ALA A 82 2.89 2.53 6.65
N ILE A 83 1.87 1.72 6.94
CA ILE A 83 0.50 1.99 6.48
C ILE A 83 0.00 3.22 7.22
N ILE A 84 -0.37 4.26 6.48
CA ILE A 84 -0.87 5.52 7.05
C ILE A 84 -2.39 5.60 6.95
N TYR A 85 -2.94 4.99 5.91
CA TYR A 85 -4.37 5.00 5.67
C TYR A 85 -4.85 3.65 5.16
N ASP A 86 -5.91 3.17 5.80
CA ASP A 86 -6.63 1.95 5.44
C ASP A 86 -8.13 2.23 5.51
N PRO A 87 -8.83 2.35 4.37
CA PRO A 87 -10.26 2.64 4.35
C PRO A 87 -11.11 1.48 4.91
N LEU A 88 -10.58 0.26 4.99
CA LEU A 88 -11.31 -0.90 5.53
C LEU A 88 -11.26 -0.98 7.05
N ASP A 89 -10.38 -0.19 7.68
CA ASP A 89 -10.22 -0.10 9.13
C ASP A 89 -11.01 1.08 9.75
N GLN A 90 -11.73 1.84 8.91
CA GLN A 90 -12.59 2.89 9.42
C GLN A 90 -13.87 2.27 9.99
N PRO A 91 -14.31 2.69 11.19
CA PRO A 91 -15.64 2.32 11.67
C PRO A 91 -16.62 2.80 10.60
N MET A 92 -17.37 1.85 10.02
CA MET A 92 -18.34 2.09 8.96
C MET A 92 -19.08 3.40 9.24
N GLN A 93 -18.79 4.44 8.46
CA GLN A 93 -19.79 5.47 8.28
C GLN A 93 -20.88 4.75 7.50
N GLU A 94 -21.92 4.32 8.24
CA GLU A 94 -23.21 4.00 7.66
C GLU A 94 -23.50 5.12 6.67
N GLU A 95 -23.33 4.83 5.38
CA GLU A 95 -23.89 5.68 4.36
C GLU A 95 -25.35 5.81 4.72
N VAL A 96 -25.70 7.05 5.04
CA VAL A 96 -27.02 7.54 5.36
C VAL A 96 -27.95 7.12 4.23
N PHE A 97 -28.52 5.92 4.34
CA PHE A 97 -29.63 5.53 3.51
C PHE A 97 -30.80 6.44 3.86
N SER A 98 -31.48 6.85 2.79
CA SER A 98 -32.89 7.22 2.75
C SER A 98 -33.21 8.71 2.70
N ASN A 99 -33.75 9.06 1.53
CA ASN A 99 -34.82 10.02 1.31
C ASN A 99 -34.42 11.45 0.89
N LYS A 100 -34.09 11.60 -0.40
CA LYS A 100 -34.59 12.72 -1.21
C LYS A 100 -35.60 12.23 -2.25
N GLY A 101 -36.59 11.45 -1.81
CA GLY A 101 -37.91 11.44 -2.40
C GLY A 101 -38.71 12.57 -1.78
N GLY A 102 -38.69 13.74 -2.40
CA GLY A 102 -39.36 14.94 -1.91
C GLY A 102 -39.66 15.87 -3.07
N SER A 103 -40.68 15.50 -3.85
CA SER A 103 -41.38 16.37 -4.76
C SER A 103 -41.71 17.70 -4.07
N GLN A 104 -41.41 18.81 -4.72
CA GLN A 104 -41.92 20.12 -4.32
C GLN A 104 -42.49 20.85 -5.55
N PRO A 105 -43.49 21.71 -5.31
CA PRO A 105 -44.72 21.83 -6.09
C PRO A 105 -44.60 22.60 -7.41
#